data_AF-A0A7U4DVD6-F1
#
_entry.id   AF-A0A7U4DVD6-F1
#
_cell.length_a   1.000
_cell.length_b   1.000
_cell.length_c   1.000
_cell.angle_alpha   90.00
_cell.angle_beta   90.00
_cell.angle_gamma   90.00
#
_symmetry.space_group_name_H-M   'P 1'
#
loop_
_entity.id
_entity.type
_entity.pdbx_description
1 polymer ?
#
loop_
_entity_poly.entity_id
_entity_poly.type
_entity_poly.pdbx_seq_one_letter_code
_entity_poly.pdbx_strand_id
1 'polypeptide(L)'
;MLLATEEQRAIGLRHIAEIRRTLFAQQTNQAEEIYNTAPLHLRHTLCFHAGLTESHSLLPLFHEMSYPQRQKIVAALNEFIALGKSLPRYISEEDCQLTQEK
;
A
#
# COMPACT_ATOMS: atom_id res chain seq x y z
N MET A 1 7.82 -22.74 -32.74
CA MET A 1 7.86 -21.42 -32.06
C MET A 1 9.11 -20.71 -32.55
N LEU A 2 8.98 -19.68 -33.38
CA LEU A 2 10.13 -18.84 -33.77
C LEU A 2 10.51 -18.01 -32.54
N LEU A 3 11.63 -18.34 -31.92
CA LEU A 3 12.24 -17.51 -30.89
C LEU A 3 12.65 -16.20 -31.56
N ALA A 4 12.20 -15.08 -31.01
CA ALA A 4 12.56 -13.76 -31.51
C ALA A 4 14.09 -13.60 -31.53
N THR A 5 14.62 -12.92 -32.55
CA THR A 5 16.06 -12.64 -32.63
C THR A 5 16.48 -11.73 -31.47
N GLU A 6 17.76 -11.75 -31.10
CA GLU A 6 18.27 -10.92 -30.01
C GLU A 6 18.06 -9.42 -30.26
N GLU A 7 18.09 -9.00 -31.54
CA GLU A 7 17.74 -7.63 -31.94
C GLU A 7 16.27 -7.30 -31.68
N GLN A 8 15.35 -8.20 -32.01
CA GLN A 8 13.92 -8.02 -31.72
C GLN A 8 13.67 -7.94 -30.21
N ARG A 9 14.41 -8.72 -29.42
CA ARG A 9 14.35 -8.67 -27.96
C ARG A 9 14.86 -7.34 -27.42
N ALA A 10 16.00 -6.85 -27.92
CA ALA A 10 16.56 -5.57 -27.52
C ALA A 10 15.63 -4.39 -27.85
N ILE A 11 15.00 -4.41 -29.03
CA ILE A 11 14.00 -3.41 -29.44
C ILE A 11 12.78 -3.47 -28.51
N GLY A 12 12.27 -4.67 -28.23
CA GLY A 12 11.15 -4.86 -27.30
C GLY A 12 11.45 -4.32 -25.89
N LEU A 13 12.65 -4.59 -25.36
CA LEU A 13 13.06 -4.07 -24.06
C LEU A 13 13.15 -2.53 -24.03
N ARG A 14 13.62 -1.91 -25.12
CA ARG A 14 13.65 -0.44 -25.23
C ARG A 14 12.26 0.16 -25.21
N HIS A 15 11.32 -0.40 -25.97
CA HIS A 15 9.93 0.08 -25.98
C HIS A 15 9.24 -0.13 -24.63
N ILE A 16 9.45 -1.26 -23.96
CA ILE A 16 8.92 -1.49 -22.60
C ILE A 16 9.50 -0.47 -21.61
N ALA A 17 10.80 -0.16 -21.69
CA ALA A 17 11.43 0.83 -20.84
C ALA A 17 10.88 2.25 -21.09
N GLU A 18 10.65 2.59 -22.36
CA GLU A 18 10.06 3.87 -22.76
C GLU A 18 8.61 4.01 -22.30
N ILE A 19 7.80 2.94 -22.42
CA ILE A 19 6.45 2.86 -21.88
C ILE A 19 6.45 3.06 -20.35
N ARG A 20 7.34 2.36 -19.63
CA ARG A 20 7.46 2.52 -18.17
C ARG A 20 7.82 3.96 -17.80
N ARG A 21 8.75 4.57 -18.52
CA ARG A 21 9.20 5.95 -18.27
C ARG A 21 8.15 7.00 -18.61
N THR A 22 7.35 6.79 -19.66
CA THR A 22 6.41 7.81 -20.14
C THR A 22 5.03 7.69 -19.49
N LEU A 23 4.55 6.46 -19.30
CA LEU A 23 3.18 6.20 -18.81
C LEU A 23 3.13 5.93 -17.31
N PHE A 24 4.21 5.43 -16.70
CA PHE A 24 4.21 4.95 -15.31
C PHE A 24 5.22 5.64 -14.40
N ALA A 25 6.04 6.59 -14.90
CA ALA A 25 7.04 7.28 -14.08
C ALA A 25 6.45 8.11 -12.93
N GLN A 26 5.15 8.39 -12.95
CA GLN A 26 4.45 9.13 -11.89
C GLN A 26 3.44 8.28 -11.10
N GLN A 27 3.23 7.00 -11.46
CA GLN A 27 2.33 6.14 -10.69
C GLN A 27 3.11 5.48 -9.57
N THR A 28 3.39 6.24 -8.51
CA THR A 28 3.73 5.61 -7.23
C THR A 28 2.50 4.88 -6.72
N ASN A 29 2.66 3.60 -6.39
CA ASN A 29 1.62 2.85 -5.73
C ASN A 29 1.49 3.40 -4.30
N GLN A 30 0.56 4.33 -4.09
CA GLN A 30 0.39 5.00 -2.80
C GLN A 30 0.11 4.02 -1.66
N ALA A 31 -0.61 2.92 -1.92
CA ALA A 31 -0.85 1.90 -0.91
C ALA A 31 0.44 1.19 -0.48
N GLU A 32 1.34 0.93 -1.44
CA GLU A 32 2.66 0.37 -1.16
C GLU A 32 3.55 1.35 -0.41
N GLU A 33 3.58 2.62 -0.79
CA GLU A 33 4.35 3.64 -0.10
C GLU A 33 3.89 3.80 1.36
N ILE A 34 2.57 3.93 1.58
CA ILE A 34 1.98 4.01 2.92
C ILE A 34 2.32 2.76 3.73
N TYR A 35 2.16 1.56 3.16
CA TYR A 35 2.44 0.32 3.88
C TYR A 35 3.91 0.18 4.25
N ASN A 36 4.82 0.39 3.29
CA ASN A 36 6.26 0.19 3.46
C ASN A 36 6.88 1.20 4.42
N THR A 37 6.33 2.41 4.50
CA THR A 37 6.82 3.47 5.41
C THR A 37 6.13 3.47 6.77
N ALA A 38 5.03 2.72 6.93
CA ALA A 38 4.29 2.67 8.18
C ALA A 38 5.10 1.99 9.30
N PRO A 39 5.13 2.58 10.52
CA PRO A 39 5.69 1.92 11.68
C PRO A 39 4.91 0.63 11.98
N LEU A 40 5.57 -0.32 12.65
CA LEU A 40 5.03 -1.67 12.87
C LEU A 40 3.63 -1.67 13.51
N HIS A 41 3.37 -0.79 14.48
CA HIS A 41 2.06 -0.71 15.12
C HIS A 41 0.95 -0.30 14.14
N LEU A 42 1.22 0.61 13.18
CA LEU A 42 0.24 0.96 12.15
C LEU A 42 0.06 -0.18 11.13
N ARG A 43 1.13 -0.92 10.81
CA ARG A 43 1.01 -2.14 10.00
C ARG A 43 0.15 -3.20 10.69
N HIS A 44 0.28 -3.38 12.00
CA HIS A 44 -0.61 -4.26 12.78
C HIS A 44 -2.06 -3.80 12.68
N THR A 45 -2.35 -2.52 12.95
CA THR A 45 -3.71 -1.98 12.86
C THR A 45 -4.32 -2.17 11.47
N LEU A 46 -3.53 -1.89 10.43
CA LEU A 46 -3.96 -2.01 9.04
C LEU A 46 -4.21 -3.47 8.63
N CYS A 47 -3.29 -4.38 8.95
CA CYS A 47 -3.46 -5.81 8.68
C CYS A 47 -4.66 -6.39 9.46
N PHE A 48 -4.84 -6.01 10.73
CA PHE A 48 -5.97 -6.42 11.53
C PHE A 48 -7.30 -5.99 10.91
N HIS A 49 -7.42 -4.70 10.53
CA HIS A 49 -8.62 -4.18 9.88
C HIS A 49 -8.89 -4.86 8.52
N ALA A 50 -7.83 -5.16 7.76
CA ALA A 50 -7.90 -5.90 6.50
C ALA A 50 -8.26 -7.40 6.66
N GLY A 51 -8.45 -7.90 7.88
CA GLY A 51 -8.71 -9.31 8.16
C GLY A 51 -7.53 -10.22 7.79
N LEU A 52 -6.30 -9.72 7.99
CA LEU A 52 -5.05 -10.45 7.84
C LEU A 52 -4.47 -10.80 9.21
N THR A 53 -3.68 -11.86 9.27
CA THR A 53 -3.02 -12.29 10.52
C THR A 53 -1.83 -11.41 10.87
N GLU A 54 -1.42 -11.44 12.13
CA GLU A 54 -0.25 -10.73 12.65
C GLU A 54 1.03 -11.02 11.84
N SER A 55 1.22 -12.25 11.38
CA SER A 55 2.36 -12.62 10.52
C SER A 55 2.47 -11.79 9.24
N HIS A 56 1.36 -11.28 8.68
CA HIS A 56 1.39 -10.42 7.50
C HIS A 56 1.91 -9.02 7.80
N SER A 57 1.75 -8.53 9.03
CA SER A 57 2.25 -7.22 9.44
C SER A 57 3.78 -7.21 9.60
N LEU A 58 4.38 -8.38 9.79
CA LEU A 58 5.82 -8.57 9.88
C LEU A 58 6.49 -8.57 8.51
N LEU A 59 5.72 -8.70 7.42
CA LEU A 59 6.25 -8.54 6.07
C LEU A 59 6.74 -7.11 5.89
N PRO A 60 8.04 -6.90 5.63
CA PRO A 60 8.60 -5.55 5.49
C PRO A 60 8.02 -4.82 4.28
N LEU A 61 7.64 -5.52 3.21
CA LEU A 61 7.28 -4.89 1.94
C LEU A 61 5.92 -5.36 1.40
N PHE A 62 5.13 -4.41 0.90
CA PHE A 62 3.80 -4.62 0.33
C PHE A 62 3.82 -5.61 -0.84
N HIS A 63 4.88 -5.62 -1.66
CA HIS A 63 4.98 -6.52 -2.81
C HIS A 63 5.20 -7.99 -2.42
N GLU A 64 5.60 -8.27 -1.17
CA GLU A 64 5.76 -9.64 -0.64
C GLU A 64 4.41 -10.29 -0.31
N MET A 65 3.35 -9.48 -0.19
CA MET A 65 1.98 -9.98 -0.10
C MET A 65 1.48 -10.50 -1.44
N SER A 66 0.66 -11.54 -1.43
CA SER A 66 -0.11 -11.99 -2.59
C SER A 66 -1.07 -10.90 -3.09
N TYR A 67 -1.49 -11.00 -4.36
CA TYR A 67 -2.44 -10.05 -4.95
C TYR A 67 -3.74 -9.89 -4.13
N PRO A 68 -4.41 -10.97 -3.67
CA PRO A 68 -5.60 -10.83 -2.83
C PRO A 68 -5.34 -10.12 -1.49
N GLN A 69 -4.18 -10.35 -0.86
CA GLN A 69 -3.79 -9.66 0.36
C GLN A 69 -3.57 -8.16 0.13
N ARG A 70 -2.89 -7.80 -0.98
CA ARG A 70 -2.71 -6.39 -1.37
C ARG A 70 -4.04 -5.69 -1.61
N GLN A 71 -5.02 -6.36 -2.22
CA GLN A 71 -6.37 -5.81 -2.39
C GLN A 71 -7.06 -5.52 -1.05
N LYS A 72 -6.90 -6.42 -0.07
CA LYS A 72 -7.45 -6.21 1.28
C LYS A 72 -6.82 -5.00 1.98
N ILE A 73 -5.50 -4.81 1.86
CA ILE A 73 -4.82 -3.63 2.39
C ILE A 73 -5.35 -2.35 1.73
N VAL A 74 -5.51 -2.34 0.40
CA VAL A 74 -6.07 -1.18 -0.33
C VAL A 74 -7.49 -0.87 0.15
N ALA A 75 -8.33 -1.90 0.35
CA ALA A 75 -9.68 -1.71 0.89
C ALA A 75 -9.66 -1.09 2.29
N ALA A 76 -8.84 -1.61 3.20
CA ALA A 76 -8.67 -1.10 4.55
C ALA A 76 -8.19 0.36 4.59
N LEU A 77 -7.23 0.73 3.71
CA LEU A 77 -6.79 2.13 3.59
C LEU A 77 -7.93 3.05 3.13
N ASN A 78 -8.76 2.61 2.18
CA ASN A 78 -9.91 3.39 1.72
C ASN A 78 -10.96 3.56 2.83
N GLU A 79 -11.18 2.54 3.66
CA GLU A 79 -12.06 2.62 4.83
C GLU A 79 -11.54 3.63 5.87
N PHE A 80 -10.23 3.66 6.14
CA PHE A 80 -9.63 4.68 7.02
C PHE A 80 -9.74 6.09 6.45
N ILE A 81 -9.60 6.28 5.15
CA ILE A 81 -9.85 7.57 4.50
C ILE A 81 -11.33 7.98 4.66
N ALA A 82 -12.26 7.04 4.49
CA ALA A 82 -13.69 7.30 4.66
C ALA A 82 -14.03 7.65 6.12
N LEU A 83 -13.42 6.94 7.09
CA LEU A 83 -13.52 7.26 8.51
C LEU A 83 -13.01 8.68 8.78
N GLY A 84 -11.80 9.01 8.33
CA GLY A 84 -11.24 10.36 8.52
C GLY A 84 -12.14 11.46 7.95
N LYS A 85 -12.85 11.20 6.86
CA LYS A 85 -13.84 12.13 6.26
C LYS A 85 -15.15 12.21 7.04
N SER A 86 -15.51 11.18 7.82
CA SER A 86 -16.75 11.15 8.62
C SER A 86 -16.57 11.68 10.04
N LEU A 87 -15.33 11.85 10.51
CA LEU A 87 -15.05 12.41 11.83
C LEU A 87 -15.53 13.89 11.93
N PRO A 88 -16.24 14.26 13.00
CA PRO A 88 -16.59 15.66 13.25
C PRO A 88 -15.35 16.54 13.32
N ARG A 89 -15.46 17.81 12.92
CA ARG A 89 -14.37 18.82 13.04
C ARG A 89 -13.93 19.12 14.48
N TYR A 90 -14.59 18.52 15.47
CA TYR A 90 -14.47 18.85 16.90
C TYR A 90 -13.62 17.86 17.69
N ILE A 91 -12.78 17.03 17.08
CA ILE A 91 -11.72 16.38 17.86
C ILE A 91 -10.73 17.48 18.24
N SER A 92 -10.94 18.08 19.41
CA SER A 92 -10.00 19.01 20.03
C SER A 92 -8.76 18.26 20.50
N GLU A 93 -7.66 18.98 20.74
CA GLU A 93 -6.40 18.40 21.24
C GLU A 93 -6.58 17.65 22.58
N GLU A 94 -7.67 17.93 23.29
CA GLU A 94 -7.98 17.40 24.62
C GLU A 94 -8.84 16.11 24.56
N ASP A 95 -9.57 15.88 23.46
CA ASP A 95 -10.48 14.74 23.31
C ASP A 95 -9.77 13.40 23.10
N CYS A 96 -8.46 13.42 22.80
CA CYS A 96 -7.66 12.23 22.51
C CYS A 96 -6.88 11.69 23.71
N GLN A 97 -6.92 12.36 24.86
CA GLN A 97 -6.27 11.88 26.07
C GLN A 97 -7.27 11.11 26.93
N LEU A 98 -7.22 9.77 26.86
CA LEU A 98 -7.84 8.94 27.88
C LEU A 98 -7.05 9.15 29.17
N THR A 99 -7.53 10.02 30.07
CA THR A 99 -6.97 10.13 31.41
C THR A 99 -7.04 8.75 32.05
N GLN A 100 -5.88 8.13 32.26
CA GLN A 100 -5.80 6.93 33.08
C GLN A 100 -6.15 7.35 34.50
N GLU A 101 -7.39 7.09 34.91
CA GLU A 101 -7.74 7.17 36.32
C GLU A 101 -6.83 6.22 37.10
N LYS A 102 -6.28 6.75 38.20
CA LYS A 102 -5.21 6.17 39.03
C LYS A 102 -5.60 4.88 39.73
#